data_AF-A0A3M0L609-F1
#
_entry.id   AF-A0A3M0L609-F1
#
_cell.length_a   1.000
_cell.length_b   1.000
_cell.length_c   1.000
_cell.angle_alpha   90.00
_cell.angle_beta   90.00
_cell.angle_gamma   90.00
#
_symmetry.space_group_name_H-M   'P 1'
#
loop_
_entity.id
_entity.type
_entity.pdbx_description
1 polymer ?
#
loop_
_entity_poly.entity_id
_entity_poly.type
_entity_poly.pdbx_seq_one_letter_code
_entity_poly.pdbx_strand_id
1 'polypeptide(L)'
;MTMPVTYDAQDANPRWERLDREVVRDLMKAVHDNRLRSPYFKQLLKGTFNIYDLTPYDLRSLASMILSDSQFIIWKAKYRKILNKLKTKYQGEPNASFTMVQLAGDPPLDSPARQARLFPRKVLTDIKNAAKKAIVQIPPAGVTESIFTDIKQGPLESFTSFVNRLTQAVDRQVTDEGVKSHLIRCLAFANANPECKHVISAMPGQPTMAEILEACSKVKTPQHVATILGDQVEKAVKKAFANFQQRQCYKCSKPRRFKKNCPKLAEIASSLDVCPKCSAHACSA
;
A
#
# COMPACT_ATOMS: atom_id res chain seq x y z
N MET A 1 -12.31 -33.43 9.70
CA MET A 1 -12.91 -33.63 8.36
C MET A 1 -14.11 -32.72 8.27
N THR A 2 -14.14 -31.84 7.26
CA THR A 2 -15.09 -30.73 7.07
C THR A 2 -16.17 -31.10 6.08
N MET A 3 -17.44 -30.87 6.37
CA MET A 3 -18.52 -31.40 5.52
C MET A 3 -19.77 -30.54 5.41
N PRO A 4 -20.42 -30.42 4.24
CA PRO A 4 -21.46 -29.43 4.06
C PRO A 4 -22.84 -29.93 4.49
N VAL A 5 -23.74 -28.99 4.75
CA VAL A 5 -25.16 -29.24 4.92
C VAL A 5 -25.81 -29.30 3.53
N THR A 6 -26.43 -30.41 3.21
CA THR A 6 -27.27 -30.61 2.01
C THR A 6 -28.74 -30.53 2.41
N TYR A 7 -29.59 -30.09 1.47
CA TYR A 7 -31.03 -30.00 1.68
C TYR A 7 -31.73 -30.93 0.68
N ASP A 8 -32.88 -31.47 1.06
CA ASP A 8 -33.73 -32.20 0.13
C ASP A 8 -34.39 -31.24 -0.88
N ALA A 9 -35.04 -31.79 -1.91
CA ALA A 9 -35.67 -31.01 -2.98
C ALA A 9 -36.74 -30.00 -2.50
N GLN A 10 -37.16 -30.09 -1.23
CA GLN A 10 -38.16 -29.23 -0.60
C GLN A 10 -37.52 -28.25 0.40
N ASP A 11 -36.19 -28.19 0.50
CA ASP A 11 -35.42 -27.36 1.44
C ASP A 11 -35.79 -27.61 2.93
N ALA A 12 -36.41 -28.75 3.24
CA ALA A 12 -37.06 -29.02 4.51
C ALA A 12 -36.18 -29.84 5.48
N ASN A 13 -35.30 -30.70 4.96
CA ASN A 13 -34.46 -31.58 5.79
C ASN A 13 -32.96 -31.33 5.57
N PRO A 14 -32.31 -30.53 6.43
CA PRO A 14 -30.85 -30.39 6.39
C PRO A 14 -30.17 -31.71 6.81
N ARG A 15 -29.39 -32.27 5.90
CA ARG A 15 -28.53 -33.44 6.13
C ARG A 15 -27.08 -33.01 6.11
N TRP A 16 -26.27 -33.62 6.97
CA TRP A 16 -24.83 -33.42 6.94
C TRP A 16 -24.22 -34.59 6.18
N GLU A 17 -23.54 -34.30 5.07
CA GLU A 17 -22.96 -35.29 4.16
C GLU A 17 -21.47 -35.06 3.99
N ARG A 18 -20.71 -36.05 3.48
CA ARG A 18 -19.25 -35.89 3.29
C ARG A 18 -18.94 -35.02 2.07
N LEU A 19 -18.10 -33.98 2.26
CA LEU A 19 -17.59 -33.15 1.16
C LEU A 19 -16.65 -33.95 0.26
N ASP A 20 -16.55 -33.52 -1.00
CA ASP A 20 -15.51 -33.98 -1.90
C ASP A 20 -14.11 -33.63 -1.36
N ARG A 21 -13.25 -34.65 -1.24
CA ARG A 21 -11.88 -34.49 -0.72
C ARG A 21 -11.02 -33.60 -1.62
N GLU A 22 -11.41 -33.44 -2.88
CA GLU A 22 -10.68 -32.64 -3.85
C GLU A 22 -10.70 -31.14 -3.49
N VAL A 23 -11.87 -30.60 -3.11
CA VAL A 23 -12.04 -29.18 -2.74
C VAL A 23 -11.18 -28.78 -1.53
N VAL A 24 -11.12 -29.64 -0.52
CA VAL A 24 -10.32 -29.39 0.68
C VAL A 24 -8.83 -29.42 0.34
N ARG A 25 -8.41 -30.33 -0.53
CA ARG A 25 -7.04 -30.45 -1.02
C ARG A 25 -6.62 -29.21 -1.81
N ASP A 26 -7.49 -28.71 -2.68
CA ASP A 26 -7.23 -27.50 -3.47
C ASP A 26 -7.08 -26.26 -2.58
N LEU A 27 -7.91 -26.12 -1.55
CA LEU A 27 -7.76 -25.05 -0.57
C LEU A 27 -6.46 -25.14 0.22
N MET A 28 -6.07 -26.35 0.67
CA MET A 28 -4.80 -26.56 1.38
C MET A 28 -3.60 -26.23 0.48
N LYS A 29 -3.64 -26.69 -0.78
CA LYS A 29 -2.61 -26.40 -1.79
C LYS A 29 -2.53 -24.90 -2.08
N ALA A 30 -3.66 -24.23 -2.24
CA ALA A 30 -3.71 -22.79 -2.47
C ALA A 30 -3.08 -21.97 -1.33
N VAL A 31 -3.28 -22.36 -0.07
CA VAL A 31 -2.63 -21.69 1.06
C VAL A 31 -1.13 -21.93 1.07
N HIS A 32 -0.70 -23.17 0.84
CA HIS A 32 0.70 -23.55 0.79
C HIS A 32 1.46 -22.75 -0.30
N ASP A 33 0.91 -22.70 -1.51
CA ASP A 33 1.61 -22.16 -2.67
C ASP A 33 1.50 -20.62 -2.77
N ASN A 34 0.37 -20.03 -2.35
CA ASN A 34 0.05 -18.63 -2.64
C ASN A 34 -0.07 -17.74 -1.39
N ARG A 35 0.02 -18.31 -0.18
CA ARG A 35 -0.23 -17.64 1.13
C ARG A 35 -1.66 -17.08 1.27
N LEU A 36 -2.09 -16.88 2.52
CA LEU A 36 -3.45 -16.43 2.89
C LEU A 36 -3.89 -15.06 2.30
N ARG A 37 -2.97 -14.28 1.73
CA ARG A 37 -3.27 -12.96 1.15
C ARG A 37 -3.42 -12.94 -0.36
N SER A 38 -3.08 -14.04 -1.06
CA SER A 38 -3.16 -14.06 -2.51
C SER A 38 -4.60 -13.80 -3.01
N PRO A 39 -4.78 -12.97 -4.05
CA PRO A 39 -6.07 -12.79 -4.73
C PRO A 39 -6.69 -14.13 -5.15
N TYR A 40 -5.84 -15.07 -5.62
CA TYR A 40 -6.27 -16.42 -5.99
C TYR A 40 -6.87 -17.16 -4.80
N PHE A 41 -6.17 -17.20 -3.66
CA PHE A 41 -6.69 -17.83 -2.45
C PHE A 41 -8.01 -17.18 -1.99
N LYS A 42 -8.10 -15.85 -1.99
CA LYS A 42 -9.33 -15.14 -1.61
C LYS A 42 -10.51 -15.46 -2.53
N GLN A 43 -10.25 -15.56 -3.84
CA GLN A 43 -11.27 -15.91 -4.83
C GLN A 43 -11.71 -17.37 -4.67
N LEU A 44 -10.76 -18.29 -4.50
CA LEU A 44 -11.03 -19.70 -4.25
C LEU A 44 -11.85 -19.89 -2.97
N LEU A 45 -11.43 -19.28 -1.86
CA LEU A 45 -12.15 -19.31 -0.58
C LEU A 45 -13.58 -18.77 -0.72
N LYS A 46 -13.76 -17.66 -1.45
CA LYS A 46 -15.09 -17.09 -1.73
C LYS A 46 -15.94 -18.06 -2.54
N GLY A 47 -15.39 -18.66 -3.59
CA GLY A 47 -16.07 -19.66 -4.42
C GLY A 47 -16.54 -20.86 -3.59
N THR A 48 -15.65 -21.48 -2.83
CA THR A 48 -15.97 -22.62 -1.98
C THR A 48 -17.06 -22.28 -0.95
N PHE A 49 -16.93 -21.14 -0.26
CA PHE A 49 -17.92 -20.74 0.76
C PHE A 49 -19.27 -20.35 0.16
N ASN A 50 -19.35 -20.04 -1.13
CA ASN A 50 -20.62 -19.78 -1.81
C ASN A 50 -21.32 -21.06 -2.23
N ILE A 51 -20.57 -22.09 -2.62
CA ILE A 51 -21.11 -23.37 -3.10
C ILE A 51 -21.69 -24.19 -1.94
N TYR A 52 -21.00 -24.19 -0.80
CA TYR A 52 -21.33 -25.08 0.32
C TYR A 52 -21.97 -24.33 1.47
N ASP A 53 -23.03 -24.90 2.05
CA ASP A 53 -23.51 -24.53 3.38
C ASP A 53 -22.72 -25.31 4.42
N LEU A 54 -22.13 -24.60 5.38
CA LEU A 54 -21.13 -25.15 6.30
C LEU A 54 -21.58 -24.89 7.73
N THR A 55 -21.51 -25.91 8.59
CA THR A 55 -21.80 -25.73 10.02
C THR A 55 -20.61 -25.03 10.71
N PRO A 56 -20.82 -24.45 11.90
CA PRO A 56 -19.71 -23.95 12.73
C PRO A 56 -18.57 -24.95 12.92
N TYR A 57 -18.88 -26.24 13.08
CA TYR A 57 -17.88 -27.30 13.18
C TYR A 57 -17.04 -27.40 11.91
N ASP A 58 -17.68 -27.40 10.74
CA ASP A 58 -16.97 -27.51 9.46
C ASP A 58 -16.08 -26.29 9.22
N LEU A 59 -16.55 -25.10 9.57
CA LEU A 59 -15.77 -23.87 9.46
C LEU A 59 -14.51 -23.92 10.33
N ARG A 60 -14.63 -24.43 11.57
CA ARG A 60 -13.47 -24.64 12.46
C ARG A 60 -12.52 -25.70 11.92
N SER A 61 -13.05 -26.86 11.51
CA SER A 61 -12.21 -27.93 10.99
C SER A 61 -11.51 -27.51 9.69
N LEU A 62 -12.12 -26.64 8.88
CA LEU A 62 -11.51 -26.12 7.66
C LEU A 62 -10.41 -25.13 8.01
N ALA A 63 -10.72 -24.20 8.91
CA ALA A 63 -9.74 -23.24 9.42
C ALA A 63 -8.54 -23.94 10.08
N SER A 64 -8.73 -25.00 10.86
CA SER A 64 -7.60 -25.74 11.46
C SER A 64 -6.78 -26.53 10.45
N MET A 65 -7.35 -26.87 9.28
CA MET A 65 -6.62 -27.59 8.22
C MET A 65 -5.82 -26.64 7.32
N ILE A 66 -6.33 -25.43 7.07
CA ILE A 66 -5.69 -24.48 6.15
C ILE A 66 -4.81 -23.44 6.85
N LEU A 67 -4.88 -23.30 8.18
CA LEU A 67 -4.12 -22.32 8.96
C LEU A 67 -3.06 -23.01 9.82
N SER A 68 -1.95 -22.33 10.10
CA SER A 68 -1.02 -22.76 11.16
C SER A 68 -1.68 -22.66 12.55
N ASP A 69 -1.13 -23.33 13.56
CA ASP A 69 -1.67 -23.27 14.93
C ASP A 69 -1.79 -21.83 15.46
N SER A 70 -0.76 -21.00 15.24
CA SER A 70 -0.77 -19.59 15.62
C SER A 70 -1.83 -18.78 14.86
N GLN A 71 -1.97 -19.00 13.56
CA GLN A 71 -3.00 -18.36 12.74
C GLN A 71 -4.41 -18.81 13.14
N PHE A 72 -4.58 -20.08 13.50
CA PHE A 72 -5.84 -20.63 13.97
C PHE A 72 -6.27 -20.03 15.32
N ILE A 73 -5.33 -19.80 16.24
CA ILE A 73 -5.60 -19.07 17.49
C ILE A 73 -6.09 -17.64 17.20
N ILE A 74 -5.37 -16.91 16.33
CA ILE A 74 -5.75 -15.55 15.93
C ILE A 74 -7.11 -15.53 15.24
N TRP A 75 -7.36 -16.50 14.37
CA TRP A 75 -8.63 -16.68 13.68
C TRP A 75 -9.78 -16.87 14.67
N LYS A 76 -9.64 -17.78 15.65
CA LYS A 76 -10.65 -18.01 16.70
C LYS A 76 -11.00 -16.73 17.45
N ALA A 77 -10.01 -15.90 17.77
CA ALA A 77 -10.22 -14.62 18.45
C ALA A 77 -10.97 -13.62 17.56
N LYS A 78 -10.55 -13.44 16.30
CA LYS A 78 -11.22 -12.56 15.34
C LYS A 78 -12.64 -13.02 15.02
N TYR A 79 -12.83 -14.32 14.85
CA TYR A 79 -14.12 -14.93 14.57
C TYR A 79 -15.12 -14.66 15.70
N ARG A 80 -14.74 -14.88 16.96
CA ARG A 80 -15.56 -14.53 18.13
C ARG A 80 -15.91 -13.05 18.18
N LYS A 81 -14.96 -12.16 17.88
CA LYS A 81 -15.22 -10.70 17.83
C LYS A 81 -16.28 -10.35 16.80
N ILE A 82 -16.28 -11.01 15.63
CA ILE A 82 -17.30 -10.80 14.60
C ILE A 82 -18.64 -11.41 15.02
N LEU A 83 -18.65 -12.62 15.59
CA LEU A 83 -19.87 -13.26 16.09
C LEU A 83 -20.55 -12.45 17.21
N ASN A 84 -19.77 -11.78 18.07
CA ASN A 84 -20.33 -10.87 19.08
C ASN A 84 -21.14 -9.74 18.44
N LYS A 85 -20.62 -9.13 17.36
CA LYS A 85 -21.36 -8.11 16.60
C LYS A 85 -22.62 -8.70 15.94
N LEU A 86 -22.53 -9.93 15.45
CA LEU A 86 -23.68 -10.64 14.88
C LEU A 86 -24.76 -10.90 15.94
N LYS A 87 -24.37 -11.28 17.16
CA LYS A 87 -25.30 -11.50 18.27
C LYS A 87 -26.03 -10.22 18.67
N THR A 88 -25.35 -9.07 18.66
CA THR A 88 -26.01 -7.76 18.83
C THR A 88 -27.04 -7.50 17.73
N LYS A 89 -26.73 -7.85 16.48
CA LYS A 89 -27.69 -7.71 15.35
C LYS A 89 -28.94 -8.57 15.53
N TYR A 90 -28.83 -9.75 16.12
CA TYR A 90 -29.97 -10.62 16.38
C TYR A 90 -30.82 -10.20 17.58
N GLN A 91 -30.45 -9.18 18.35
CA GLN A 91 -31.27 -8.70 19.46
C GLN A 91 -32.65 -8.25 18.95
N GLY A 92 -33.73 -8.82 19.50
CA GLY A 92 -35.11 -8.57 19.07
C GLY A 92 -35.57 -9.42 17.88
N GLU A 93 -34.71 -10.24 17.29
CA GLU A 93 -35.10 -11.26 16.29
C GLU A 93 -35.32 -12.64 16.95
N PRO A 94 -36.02 -13.58 16.28
CA PRO A 94 -36.16 -14.97 16.75
C PRO A 94 -34.82 -15.67 17.03
N ASN A 95 -33.75 -15.20 16.39
CA ASN A 95 -32.39 -15.75 16.49
C ASN A 95 -31.58 -15.22 17.69
N ALA A 96 -32.15 -14.34 18.54
CA ALA A 96 -31.45 -13.74 19.68
C ALA A 96 -30.94 -14.76 20.71
N SER A 97 -31.61 -15.91 20.79
CA SER A 97 -31.40 -16.96 21.80
C SER A 97 -30.10 -17.76 21.62
N PHE A 98 -29.48 -17.71 20.44
CA PHE A 98 -28.25 -18.46 20.19
C PHE A 98 -27.08 -17.97 21.06
N THR A 99 -26.46 -18.91 21.76
CA THR A 99 -25.28 -18.65 22.61
C THR A 99 -24.02 -18.50 21.76
N MET A 100 -22.99 -17.83 22.31
CA MET A 100 -21.71 -17.71 21.62
C MET A 100 -21.07 -19.08 21.35
N VAL A 101 -21.18 -20.02 22.30
CA VAL A 101 -20.67 -21.39 22.18
C VAL A 101 -21.30 -22.11 20.99
N GLN A 102 -22.61 -21.97 20.80
CA GLN A 102 -23.32 -22.52 19.65
C GLN A 102 -22.86 -21.88 18.34
N LEU A 103 -22.85 -20.53 18.26
CA LEU A 103 -22.48 -19.81 17.05
C LEU A 103 -21.03 -20.06 16.63
N ALA A 104 -20.12 -20.21 17.60
CA ALA A 104 -18.71 -20.47 17.37
C ALA A 104 -18.39 -21.97 17.17
N GLY A 105 -19.36 -22.86 17.38
CA GLY A 105 -19.17 -24.31 17.31
C GLY A 105 -18.15 -24.84 18.32
N ASP A 106 -18.14 -24.28 19.53
CA ASP A 106 -17.25 -24.75 20.59
C ASP A 106 -17.76 -26.05 21.23
N PRO A 107 -16.85 -26.97 21.62
CA PRO A 107 -17.22 -28.11 22.45
C PRO A 107 -17.91 -27.64 23.75
N PRO A 108 -18.91 -28.38 24.25
CA PRO A 108 -19.42 -29.67 23.77
C PRO A 108 -20.54 -29.56 22.71
N LEU A 109 -20.83 -28.37 22.19
CA LEU A 109 -21.92 -28.13 21.23
C LEU A 109 -21.43 -28.14 19.77
N ASP A 110 -20.37 -28.90 19.51
CA ASP A 110 -19.66 -28.95 18.25
C ASP A 110 -20.09 -30.10 17.33
N SER A 111 -21.17 -30.82 17.66
CA SER A 111 -21.70 -31.88 16.81
C SER A 111 -22.26 -31.33 15.47
N PRO A 112 -21.68 -31.71 14.31
CA PRO A 112 -22.08 -31.14 13.03
C PRO A 112 -23.53 -31.48 12.64
N ALA A 113 -23.97 -32.72 12.89
CA ALA A 113 -25.35 -33.14 12.61
C ALA A 113 -26.38 -32.36 13.44
N ARG A 114 -26.05 -32.04 14.70
CA ARG A 114 -26.92 -31.19 15.54
C ARG A 114 -26.93 -29.74 15.06
N GLN A 115 -25.76 -29.21 14.69
CA GLN A 115 -25.66 -27.85 14.17
C GLN A 115 -26.43 -27.65 12.86
N ALA A 116 -26.38 -28.63 11.96
CA ALA A 116 -27.12 -28.60 10.68
C ALA A 116 -28.63 -28.48 10.89
N ARG A 117 -29.18 -29.12 11.93
CA ARG A 117 -30.61 -29.05 12.27
C ARG A 117 -30.97 -27.84 13.13
N LEU A 118 -30.03 -27.36 13.94
CA LEU A 118 -30.25 -26.27 14.89
C LEU A 118 -30.35 -24.91 14.20
N PHE A 119 -29.51 -24.66 13.20
CA PHE A 119 -29.36 -23.33 12.62
C PHE A 119 -30.21 -23.16 11.36
N PRO A 120 -31.05 -22.11 11.29
CA PRO A 120 -31.66 -21.70 10.04
C PRO A 120 -30.60 -21.36 8.98
N ARG A 121 -30.91 -21.58 7.71
CA ARG A 121 -29.99 -21.32 6.58
C ARG A 121 -29.42 -19.89 6.55
N LYS A 122 -30.24 -18.89 6.91
CA LYS A 122 -29.81 -17.49 7.06
C LYS A 122 -28.72 -17.35 8.12
N VAL A 123 -28.88 -18.02 9.25
CA VAL A 123 -27.90 -17.99 10.35
C VAL A 123 -26.62 -18.73 9.97
N LEU A 124 -26.72 -19.90 9.31
CA LEU A 124 -25.54 -20.60 8.75
C LEU A 124 -24.78 -19.70 7.76
N THR A 125 -25.50 -18.95 6.92
CA THR A 125 -24.89 -18.01 5.97
C THR A 125 -24.16 -16.87 6.69
N ASP A 126 -24.75 -16.28 7.72
CA ASP A 126 -24.14 -15.22 8.52
C ASP A 126 -22.88 -15.71 9.25
N ILE A 127 -22.94 -16.90 9.87
CA ILE A 127 -21.82 -17.57 10.54
C ILE A 127 -20.69 -17.86 9.53
N LYS A 128 -21.03 -18.40 8.36
CA LYS A 128 -20.10 -18.69 7.25
C LYS A 128 -19.40 -17.42 6.76
N ASN A 129 -20.15 -16.32 6.59
CA ASN A 129 -19.59 -15.03 6.22
C ASN A 129 -18.69 -14.44 7.31
N ALA A 130 -19.05 -14.61 8.59
CA ALA A 130 -18.21 -14.21 9.71
C ALA A 130 -16.89 -14.97 9.74
N ALA A 131 -16.91 -16.29 9.52
CA ALA A 131 -15.73 -17.14 9.46
C ALA A 131 -14.80 -16.74 8.29
N LYS A 132 -15.36 -16.56 7.08
CA LYS A 132 -14.63 -16.06 5.91
C LYS A 132 -13.97 -14.71 6.18
N LYS A 133 -14.72 -13.77 6.78
CA LYS A 133 -14.24 -12.44 7.14
C LYS A 133 -13.10 -12.50 8.17
N ALA A 134 -13.13 -13.46 9.10
CA ALA A 134 -12.04 -13.68 10.04
C ALA A 134 -10.76 -14.19 9.34
N ILE A 135 -10.87 -15.14 8.39
CA ILE A 135 -9.72 -15.69 7.65
C ILE A 135 -8.96 -14.61 6.90
N VAL A 136 -9.67 -13.75 6.15
CA VAL A 136 -9.03 -12.69 5.35
C VAL A 136 -8.40 -11.58 6.20
N GLN A 137 -8.71 -11.51 7.50
CA GLN A 137 -8.14 -10.56 8.44
C GLN A 137 -6.97 -11.12 9.26
N ILE A 138 -6.54 -12.36 9.01
CA ILE A 138 -5.37 -12.94 9.68
C ILE A 138 -4.10 -12.23 9.17
N PRO A 139 -3.23 -11.73 10.07
CA PRO A 139 -1.94 -11.17 9.70
C PRO A 139 -1.01 -12.30 9.19
N PRO A 140 -0.15 -12.04 8.19
CA PRO A 140 0.77 -13.05 7.68
C PRO A 140 1.77 -13.43 8.78
N ALA A 141 2.10 -14.71 8.84
CA ALA A 141 3.08 -15.22 9.80
C ALA A 141 4.43 -14.51 9.59
N GLY A 142 5.02 -14.00 10.68
CA GLY A 142 6.33 -13.37 10.67
C GLY A 142 6.39 -11.90 10.22
N VAL A 143 5.27 -11.24 9.95
CA VAL A 143 5.25 -9.80 9.67
C VAL A 143 4.68 -9.09 10.89
N THR A 144 5.53 -8.42 11.65
CA THR A 144 5.11 -7.33 12.54
C THR A 144 4.38 -6.33 11.64
N GLU A 145 3.07 -6.21 11.78
CA GLU A 145 2.32 -5.26 10.95
C GLU A 145 2.86 -3.86 11.23
N SER A 146 3.41 -3.21 10.21
CA SER A 146 3.88 -1.83 10.32
C SER A 146 2.70 -0.97 10.76
N ILE A 147 2.91 -0.18 11.82
CA ILE A 147 1.96 0.83 12.26
C ILE A 147 1.75 1.75 11.06
N PHE A 148 0.50 2.07 10.73
CA PHE A 148 0.19 2.84 9.52
C PHE A 148 0.91 4.19 9.46
N THR A 149 1.32 4.75 10.61
CA THR A 149 2.12 5.97 10.74
C THR A 149 3.55 5.83 10.24
N ASP A 150 4.12 4.63 10.30
CA ASP A 150 5.52 4.35 9.96
C ASP A 150 5.71 4.08 8.47
N ILE A 151 4.62 3.93 7.72
CA ILE A 151 4.65 3.69 6.29
C ILE A 151 5.08 4.97 5.59
N LYS A 152 6.29 4.93 5.04
CA LYS A 152 6.89 6.00 4.22
C LYS A 152 7.13 5.54 2.80
N GLN A 153 7.09 6.48 1.86
CA GLN A 153 7.43 6.22 0.46
C GLN A 153 8.94 6.03 0.32
N GLY A 154 9.36 4.94 -0.34
CA GLY A 154 10.76 4.72 -0.65
C GLY A 154 11.33 5.72 -1.67
N PRO A 155 12.67 5.89 -1.73
CA PRO A 155 13.31 6.83 -2.66
C PRO A 155 13.10 6.46 -4.13
N LEU A 156 12.93 5.18 -4.47
CA LEU A 156 12.63 4.70 -5.83
C LEU A 156 11.18 4.22 -5.98
N GLU A 157 10.41 4.21 -4.90
CA GLU A 157 9.05 3.71 -4.93
C GLU A 157 8.10 4.68 -5.64
N SER A 158 7.20 4.13 -6.47
CA SER A 158 6.12 4.90 -7.07
C SER A 158 5.11 5.35 -6.01
N PHE A 159 4.51 6.52 -6.23
CA PHE A 159 3.54 7.07 -5.28
C PHE A 159 2.33 6.14 -5.09
N THR A 160 1.86 5.51 -6.18
CA THR A 160 0.76 4.53 -6.14
C THR A 160 1.10 3.29 -5.31
N SER A 161 2.32 2.74 -5.42
CA SER A 161 2.74 1.61 -4.61
C SER A 161 2.72 1.97 -3.13
N PHE A 162 3.25 3.15 -2.79
CA PHE A 162 3.26 3.66 -1.43
C PHE A 162 1.84 3.84 -0.87
N VAL A 163 0.95 4.51 -1.60
CA VAL A 163 -0.46 4.71 -1.19
C VAL A 163 -1.17 3.37 -1.01
N ASN A 164 -0.92 2.37 -1.86
CA ASN A 164 -1.50 1.04 -1.71
C ASN A 164 -1.08 0.35 -0.40
N ARG A 165 0.20 0.45 0.00
CA ARG A 165 0.68 -0.09 1.28
C ARG A 165 0.05 0.64 2.46
N LEU A 166 -0.02 1.98 2.38
CA LEU A 166 -0.64 2.83 3.39
C LEU A 166 -2.12 2.50 3.59
N THR A 167 -2.91 2.48 2.52
CA THR A 167 -4.34 2.14 2.54
C THR A 167 -4.56 0.76 3.15
N GLN A 168 -3.78 -0.24 2.74
CA GLN A 168 -3.89 -1.58 3.30
C GLN A 168 -3.61 -1.65 4.81
N ALA A 169 -2.70 -0.82 5.33
CA ALA A 169 -2.41 -0.78 6.75
C ALA A 169 -3.49 -0.03 7.54
N VAL A 170 -3.96 1.10 7.01
CA VAL A 170 -5.06 1.87 7.59
C VAL A 170 -6.34 1.04 7.64
N ASP A 171 -6.69 0.33 6.57
CA ASP A 171 -7.86 -0.55 6.51
C ASP A 171 -7.88 -1.66 7.57
N ARG A 172 -6.69 -2.09 8.00
CA ARG A 172 -6.53 -3.16 9.00
C ARG A 172 -6.60 -2.62 10.42
N GLN A 173 -6.17 -1.38 10.64
CA GLN A 173 -5.97 -0.81 11.98
C GLN A 173 -7.09 0.17 12.37
N VAL A 174 -7.80 0.75 11.41
CA VAL A 174 -8.86 1.74 11.63
C VAL A 174 -10.20 1.19 11.13
N THR A 175 -11.27 1.34 11.91
CA THR A 175 -12.60 0.80 11.57
C THR A 175 -13.58 1.82 11.02
N ASP A 176 -13.35 3.10 11.25
CA ASP A 176 -14.24 4.19 10.83
C ASP A 176 -13.88 4.68 9.42
N GLU A 177 -14.81 4.56 8.47
CA GLU A 177 -14.57 4.89 7.05
C GLU A 177 -14.30 6.38 6.81
N GLY A 178 -14.92 7.28 7.57
CA GLY A 178 -14.68 8.72 7.47
C GLY A 178 -13.27 9.08 7.93
N VAL A 179 -12.82 8.47 9.02
CA VAL A 179 -11.45 8.63 9.54
C VAL A 179 -10.43 8.01 8.59
N LYS A 180 -10.70 6.83 8.01
CA LYS A 180 -9.78 6.16 7.07
C LYS A 180 -9.42 7.05 5.89
N SER A 181 -10.43 7.58 5.19
CA SER A 181 -10.22 8.41 3.99
C SER A 181 -9.38 9.65 4.30
N HIS A 182 -9.72 10.34 5.41
CA HIS A 182 -8.96 11.50 5.87
C HIS A 182 -7.52 11.14 6.25
N LEU A 183 -7.34 10.07 7.03
CA LEU A 183 -6.03 9.62 7.52
C LEU A 183 -5.10 9.20 6.38
N ILE A 184 -5.61 8.49 5.38
CA ILE A 184 -4.84 8.10 4.19
C ILE A 184 -4.38 9.37 3.45
N ARG A 185 -5.23 10.38 3.30
CA ARG A 185 -4.85 11.65 2.65
C ARG A 185 -3.75 12.38 3.40
N CYS A 186 -3.90 12.55 4.71
CA CYS A 186 -2.91 13.22 5.54
C CYS A 186 -1.55 12.50 5.54
N LEU A 187 -1.56 11.18 5.70
CA LEU A 187 -0.33 10.37 5.73
C LEU A 187 0.31 10.26 4.35
N ALA A 188 -0.48 10.17 3.27
CA ALA A 188 0.05 10.15 1.91
C ALA A 188 0.85 11.43 1.60
N PHE A 189 0.41 12.59 2.09
CA PHE A 189 1.17 13.83 1.97
C PHE A 189 2.37 13.87 2.92
N ALA A 190 2.16 13.57 4.20
CA ALA A 190 3.20 13.72 5.23
C ALA A 190 4.41 12.81 4.98
N ASN A 191 4.15 11.57 4.53
CA ASN A 191 5.13 10.49 4.39
C ASN A 191 5.59 10.24 2.94
N ALA A 192 5.22 11.11 2.00
CA ALA A 192 5.73 11.09 0.63
C ALA A 192 7.24 11.34 0.58
N ASN A 193 7.90 10.86 -0.48
CA ASN A 193 9.29 11.24 -0.77
C ASN A 193 9.36 12.72 -1.19
N PRO A 194 10.55 13.35 -1.13
CA PRO A 194 10.70 14.78 -1.38
C PRO A 194 10.13 15.25 -2.73
N GLU A 195 10.27 14.44 -3.78
CA GLU A 195 9.79 14.76 -5.12
C GLU A 195 8.26 14.80 -5.18
N CYS A 196 7.60 13.75 -4.69
CA CYS A 196 6.13 13.72 -4.64
C CYS A 196 5.61 14.81 -3.70
N LYS A 197 6.28 15.05 -2.56
CA LYS A 197 5.90 16.09 -1.61
C LYS A 197 5.97 17.49 -2.23
N HIS A 198 6.97 17.76 -3.07
CA HIS A 198 7.09 19.03 -3.79
C HIS A 198 5.92 19.23 -4.76
N VAL A 199 5.59 18.20 -5.55
CA VAL A 199 4.45 18.23 -6.48
C VAL A 199 3.13 18.45 -5.74
N ILE A 200 2.88 17.73 -4.65
CA ILE A 200 1.63 17.86 -3.87
C ILE A 200 1.53 19.25 -3.23
N SER A 201 2.64 19.80 -2.75
CA SER A 201 2.66 21.14 -2.12
C SER A 201 2.38 22.28 -3.10
N ALA A 202 2.56 22.04 -4.41
CA ALA A 202 2.26 23.01 -5.46
C ALA A 202 0.79 22.95 -5.93
N MET A 203 0.01 21.98 -5.46
CA MET A 203 -1.40 21.85 -5.83
C MET A 203 -2.27 22.89 -5.09
N PRO A 204 -3.22 23.54 -5.78
CA PRO A 204 -4.11 24.51 -5.14
C PRO A 204 -5.16 23.82 -4.25
N GLY A 205 -5.46 24.45 -3.11
CA GLY A 205 -6.58 24.05 -2.24
C GLY A 205 -6.37 22.73 -1.51
N GLN A 206 -7.45 21.97 -1.32
CA GLN A 206 -7.42 20.64 -0.70
C GLN A 206 -7.61 19.56 -1.78
N PRO A 207 -6.53 19.10 -2.44
CA PRO A 207 -6.66 18.12 -3.51
C PRO A 207 -7.20 16.79 -2.99
N THR A 208 -7.92 16.10 -3.85
CA THR A 208 -8.41 14.74 -3.66
C THR A 208 -7.28 13.73 -3.85
N MET A 209 -7.46 12.51 -3.33
CA MET A 209 -6.45 11.45 -3.52
C MET A 209 -6.21 11.12 -4.99
N ALA A 210 -7.25 11.19 -5.83
CA ALA A 210 -7.13 10.94 -7.27
C ALA A 210 -6.23 11.98 -7.95
N GLU A 211 -6.43 13.27 -7.66
CA GLU A 211 -5.59 14.35 -8.22
C GLU A 211 -4.13 14.23 -7.75
N ILE A 212 -3.92 13.88 -6.48
CA ILE A 212 -2.58 13.66 -5.91
C ILE A 212 -1.88 12.49 -6.63
N LEU A 213 -2.59 11.38 -6.85
CA LEU A 213 -2.08 10.21 -7.57
C LEU A 213 -1.70 10.56 -9.01
N GLU A 214 -2.55 11.29 -9.71
CA GLU A 214 -2.30 11.73 -11.08
C GLU A 214 -1.08 12.66 -11.15
N ALA A 215 -1.00 13.66 -10.27
CA ALA A 215 0.10 14.60 -10.23
C ALA A 215 1.44 13.89 -9.95
N CYS A 216 1.46 12.95 -9.00
CA CYS A 216 2.67 12.20 -8.63
C CYS A 216 3.03 11.10 -9.64
N SER A 217 2.14 10.69 -10.54
CA SER A 217 2.43 9.71 -11.58
C SER A 217 3.52 10.19 -12.56
N LYS A 218 3.66 11.51 -12.70
CA LYS A 218 4.64 12.16 -13.58
C LYS A 218 6.04 12.26 -12.97
N VAL A 219 6.16 12.02 -11.66
CA VAL A 219 7.43 12.06 -10.92
C VAL A 219 8.32 10.89 -11.37
N LYS A 220 9.61 11.16 -11.63
CA LYS A 220 10.61 10.21 -12.21
C LYS A 220 10.35 9.76 -13.64
N THR A 221 9.42 10.40 -14.36
CA THR A 221 9.41 10.28 -15.83
C THR A 221 10.68 10.92 -16.41
N PRO A 222 11.17 10.47 -17.58
CA PRO A 222 12.31 11.11 -18.25
C PRO A 222 12.13 12.62 -18.39
N GLN A 223 10.90 13.07 -18.64
CA GLN A 223 10.53 14.49 -18.71
C GLN A 223 10.77 15.21 -17.38
N HIS A 224 10.31 14.64 -16.25
CA HIS A 224 10.48 15.24 -14.93
C HIS A 224 11.96 15.29 -14.51
N VAL A 225 12.73 14.24 -14.84
CA VAL A 225 14.18 14.20 -14.61
C VAL A 225 14.88 15.27 -15.43
N ALA A 226 14.51 15.42 -16.71
CA ALA A 226 15.06 16.47 -17.58
C ALA A 226 14.74 17.88 -17.08
N THR A 227 13.52 18.13 -16.58
CA THR A 227 13.14 19.42 -15.98
C THR A 227 13.97 19.72 -14.73
N ILE A 228 14.12 18.77 -13.80
CA ILE A 228 14.91 18.97 -12.59
C ILE A 228 16.39 19.25 -12.94
N LEU A 229 16.95 18.48 -13.87
CA LEU A 229 18.33 18.69 -14.33
C LEU A 229 18.47 20.08 -14.99
N GLY A 230 17.51 20.49 -15.82
CA GLY A 230 17.45 21.82 -16.41
C GLY A 230 17.42 22.93 -15.36
N ASP A 231 16.54 22.85 -14.36
CA ASP A 231 16.42 23.82 -13.27
C ASP A 231 17.71 23.92 -12.44
N GLN A 232 18.39 22.80 -12.20
CA GLN A 232 19.67 22.78 -11.48
C GLN A 232 20.78 23.45 -12.29
N VAL A 233 20.85 23.17 -13.59
CA VAL A 233 21.79 23.82 -14.51
C VAL A 233 21.50 25.32 -14.56
N GLU A 234 20.24 25.74 -14.70
CA GLU A 234 19.88 27.16 -14.73
C GLU A 234 20.27 27.87 -13.43
N LYS A 235 20.01 27.27 -12.26
CA LYS A 235 20.44 27.79 -10.96
C LYS A 235 21.96 27.89 -10.85
N ALA A 236 22.69 26.89 -11.34
CA ALA A 236 24.15 26.90 -11.34
C ALA A 236 24.71 28.00 -12.25
N VAL A 237 24.13 28.18 -13.44
CA VAL A 237 24.49 29.25 -14.40
C VAL A 237 24.19 30.63 -13.81
N LYS A 238 23.01 30.84 -13.21
CA LYS A 238 22.66 32.10 -12.54
C LYS A 238 23.63 32.44 -11.41
N LYS A 239 24.01 31.48 -10.58
CA LYS A 239 25.02 31.66 -9.52
C LYS A 239 26.40 31.98 -10.09
N ALA A 240 26.84 31.25 -11.12
CA ALA A 240 28.11 31.51 -11.77
C ALA A 240 28.16 32.91 -12.40
N PHE A 241 27.07 33.35 -13.02
CA PHE A 241 26.96 34.68 -13.62
C PHE A 241 26.95 35.79 -12.55
N ALA A 242 26.22 35.61 -11.45
CA ALA A 242 26.24 36.54 -10.32
C ALA A 242 27.66 36.67 -9.73
N ASN A 243 28.35 35.55 -9.52
CA ASN A 243 29.75 35.53 -9.08
C ASN A 243 30.68 36.22 -10.08
N PHE A 244 30.46 36.03 -11.38
CA PHE A 244 31.24 36.70 -12.42
C PHE A 244 31.05 38.22 -12.41
N GLN A 245 29.83 38.71 -12.15
CA GLN A 245 29.56 40.14 -12.04
C GLN A 245 30.25 40.78 -10.83
N GLN A 246 30.38 40.06 -9.73
CA GLN A 246 31.04 40.52 -8.51
C GLN A 246 32.57 40.41 -8.57
N ARG A 247 33.12 39.51 -9.39
CA ARG A 247 34.57 39.34 -9.54
C ARG A 247 35.19 40.51 -10.31
N GLN A 248 36.32 41.00 -9.77
CA GLN A 248 37.12 42.05 -10.36
C GLN A 248 38.21 41.48 -11.28
N CYS A 249 38.56 42.22 -12.33
CA CYS A 249 39.66 41.87 -13.21
C CYS A 249 41.01 41.89 -12.46
N TYR A 250 41.76 40.79 -12.50
CA TYR A 250 43.08 40.66 -11.85
C TYR A 250 44.17 41.64 -12.34
N LYS A 251 43.91 42.47 -13.36
CA LYS A 251 44.86 43.47 -13.87
C LYS A 251 44.40 44.92 -13.68
N CYS A 252 43.10 45.20 -13.77
CA CYS A 252 42.57 46.57 -13.69
C CYS A 252 41.52 46.78 -12.60
N SER A 253 41.23 45.74 -11.80
CA SER A 253 40.26 45.72 -10.69
C SER A 253 38.82 46.09 -11.06
N LYS A 254 38.50 46.27 -12.35
CA LYS A 254 37.14 46.57 -12.80
C LYS A 254 36.31 45.28 -12.91
N PRO A 255 35.01 45.31 -12.54
CA PRO A 255 34.13 44.14 -12.57
C PRO A 255 33.78 43.70 -14.00
N ARG A 256 33.12 42.53 -14.11
CA ARG A 256 32.50 41.98 -15.34
C ARG A 256 33.46 41.67 -16.50
N ARG A 257 34.74 41.39 -16.23
CA ARG A 257 35.70 40.98 -17.28
C ARG A 257 36.82 40.10 -16.73
N PHE A 258 37.29 39.17 -17.54
CA PHE A 258 38.50 38.39 -17.24
C PHE A 258 39.76 39.18 -17.59
N LYS A 259 40.90 38.78 -17.00
CA LYS A 259 42.22 39.37 -17.29
C LYS A 259 42.50 39.41 -18.79
N LYS A 260 42.24 38.31 -19.52
CA LYS A 260 42.41 38.21 -20.98
C LYS A 260 41.62 39.22 -21.82
N ASN A 261 40.50 39.72 -21.29
CA ASN A 261 39.63 40.71 -21.96
C ASN A 261 39.84 42.11 -21.36
N CYS A 262 40.99 42.35 -20.72
CA CYS A 262 41.30 43.63 -20.13
C CYS A 262 41.85 44.59 -21.20
N PRO A 263 41.24 45.75 -21.44
CA PRO A 263 41.72 46.71 -22.45
C PRO A 263 43.15 47.20 -22.17
N LYS A 264 43.57 47.28 -20.90
CA LYS A 264 44.96 47.57 -20.53
C LYS A 264 45.99 46.51 -20.96
N LEU A 265 45.57 45.28 -21.29
CA LEU A 265 46.48 44.31 -21.92
C LEU A 265 46.64 44.57 -23.42
N ALA A 266 45.59 45.08 -24.08
CA ALA A 266 45.65 45.46 -25.49
C ALA A 266 46.55 46.69 -25.71
N GLU A 267 46.53 47.66 -24.80
CA GLU A 267 47.45 48.82 -24.84
C GLU A 267 48.93 48.44 -24.68
N ILE A 268 49.23 47.44 -23.83
CA ILE A 268 50.61 46.96 -23.65
C ILE A 268 51.06 46.17 -24.89
N ALA A 269 50.17 45.39 -25.50
CA ALA A 269 50.45 44.66 -26.74
C ALA A 269 50.69 45.62 -27.91
N SER A 270 49.94 46.72 -28.03
CA SER A 270 50.18 47.72 -29.08
C SER A 270 51.40 48.61 -28.83
N SER A 271 51.91 48.67 -27.59
CA SER A 271 53.18 49.36 -27.27
C SER A 271 54.43 48.50 -27.48
N LEU A 272 54.25 47.18 -27.69
CA LEU A 272 55.34 46.22 -27.91
C LEU A 272 55.65 46.00 -29.40
N ASP A 273 54.97 46.70 -30.30
CA ASP A 273 55.26 46.66 -31.74
C ASP A 273 56.58 47.35 -32.10
N VAL A 274 57.41 47.77 -31.15
CA VAL A 274 58.75 48.33 -31.41
C VAL A 274 59.81 47.49 -30.70
N CYS A 275 60.68 46.85 -31.47
CA CYS A 275 61.78 46.05 -30.95
C CYS A 275 62.78 46.93 -30.18
N PRO A 276 63.06 46.67 -28.88
CA PRO A 276 63.91 47.53 -28.06
C PRO A 276 65.41 47.49 -28.43
N LYS A 277 65.81 46.69 -29.43
CA LYS A 277 67.17 46.70 -29.99
C LYS A 277 67.33 47.53 -31.27
N CYS A 278 66.26 47.75 -32.04
CA CYS A 278 66.37 48.40 -33.35
C CYS A 278 65.30 49.46 -33.64
N SER A 279 64.37 49.70 -32.71
CA SER A 279 63.34 50.75 -32.81
C SER A 279 62.51 50.76 -34.10
N ALA A 280 62.32 49.59 -34.73
CA ALA A 280 61.52 49.42 -35.94
C ALA A 280 60.28 48.56 -35.68
N HIS A 281 59.21 48.84 -36.43
CA HIS A 281 57.89 48.19 -36.27
C HIS A 281 57.75 46.79 -36.88
N ALA A 282 58.80 46.27 -37.52
CA ALA A 282 58.86 44.89 -38.00
C ALA A 282 60.31 44.45 -38.19
N CYS A 283 60.73 43.36 -37.53
CA CYS A 283 61.92 42.61 -37.93
C CYS A 283 61.48 41.50 -38.89
N SER A 284 61.77 41.65 -40.18
CA SER A 284 61.74 40.54 -41.15
C SER A 284 62.93 39.61 -40.89
N ALA A 285 62.67 38.30 -40.97
CA ALA A 285 63.72 37.32 -41.25
C ALA A 285 64.10 37.40 -42.73
#